data_AF-A0AAU9VJD3-F1
#
_entry.id   AF-A0AAU9VJD3-F1
#
_cell.length_a   1.000
_cell.length_b   1.000
_cell.length_c   1.000
_cell.angle_alpha   90.00
_cell.angle_beta   90.00
_cell.angle_gamma   90.00
#
_symmetry.space_group_name_H-M   'P 1'
#
loop_
_entity.id
_entity.type
_entity.pdbx_description
1 polymer ?
#
loop_
_entity_poly.entity_id
_entity_poly.type
_entity_poly.pdbx_seq_one_letter_code
_entity_poly.pdbx_strand_id
1 'polypeptide(L)'
;MRGSSKTYKVLHDALCHPLVNRRDLVAIRTTRYPLILMLCCDVFMFLVNQGVPSDEELEWLSHQLEDWEELGRRLKIEEATLRAIDDDYRSKCQKIHKMLRHWKAKDGSTATYMVLHDALCHQFVNRTDLAERLLA
;
A
#
# COMPACT_ATOMS: atom_id res chain seq x y z
N MET A 1 11.05 -10.86 -35.96
CA MET A 1 11.05 -10.29 -34.59
C MET A 1 10.53 -8.86 -34.63
N ARG A 2 9.22 -8.67 -34.38
CA ARG A 2 8.55 -7.36 -34.35
C ARG A 2 7.18 -7.59 -33.68
N GLY A 3 6.88 -6.95 -32.55
CA GLY A 3 5.55 -7.16 -31.95
C GLY A 3 5.14 -6.37 -30.72
N SER A 4 6.03 -6.06 -29.76
CA SER A 4 5.53 -5.59 -28.45
C SER A 4 5.42 -4.08 -28.23
N SER A 5 5.89 -3.21 -29.13
CA SER A 5 5.94 -1.76 -28.80
C SER A 5 4.74 -0.93 -29.29
N LYS A 6 3.93 -1.45 -30.23
CA LYS A 6 2.87 -0.64 -30.86
C LYS A 6 1.56 -0.67 -30.08
N THR A 7 1.26 -1.79 -29.42
CA THR A 7 0.03 -2.00 -28.65
C THR A 7 -0.06 -1.10 -27.42
N TYR A 8 1.03 -0.93 -26.67
CA TYR A 8 1.03 -0.07 -25.47
C TYR A 8 0.84 1.40 -25.79
N LYS A 9 1.43 1.88 -26.90
CA LYS A 9 1.33 3.28 -27.30
C LYS A 9 -0.10 3.64 -27.75
N VAL A 10 -0.74 2.73 -28.49
CA VAL A 10 -2.16 2.88 -28.90
C VAL A 10 -3.11 2.89 -27.69
N LEU A 11 -2.84 2.08 -26.67
CA LEU A 11 -3.66 2.03 -25.45
C LEU A 11 -3.51 3.29 -24.59
N HIS A 12 -2.28 3.79 -24.43
CA HIS A 12 -2.01 5.03 -23.72
C HIS A 12 -2.68 6.23 -24.39
N ASP A 13 -2.57 6.32 -25.73
CA ASP A 13 -3.15 7.44 -26.49
C ASP A 13 -4.69 7.40 -26.51
N ALA A 14 -5.30 6.21 -26.42
CA ALA A 14 -6.76 6.05 -26.34
C ALA A 14 -7.33 6.47 -24.97
N LEU A 15 -6.58 6.27 -23.88
CA LEU A 15 -7.01 6.62 -22.52
C LEU A 15 -6.86 8.12 -22.20
N CYS A 16 -5.96 8.82 -22.89
CA CYS A 16 -5.78 10.27 -22.76
C CYS A 16 -6.67 11.10 -23.71
N HIS A 17 -7.56 10.48 -24.49
CA HIS A 17 -8.39 11.21 -25.44
C HIS A 17 -9.51 11.99 -24.72
N PRO A 18 -9.72 13.31 -24.98
CA PRO A 18 -10.64 14.18 -24.23
C PRO A 18 -12.13 13.84 -24.34
N LEU A 19 -12.50 12.77 -25.06
CA LEU A 19 -13.88 12.41 -25.35
C LEU A 19 -14.43 11.29 -24.44
N VAL A 20 -13.63 10.75 -23.50
CA VAL A 20 -14.13 9.74 -22.55
C VAL A 20 -14.74 10.42 -21.34
N ASN A 21 -16.03 10.73 -21.44
CA ASN A 21 -16.80 11.35 -20.37
C ASN A 21 -17.21 10.28 -19.34
N ARG A 22 -17.07 10.56 -18.04
CA ARG A 22 -17.34 9.63 -16.92
C ARG A 22 -18.74 9.00 -16.92
N ARG A 23 -19.69 9.56 -17.67
CA ARG A 23 -21.10 9.14 -17.71
C ARG A 23 -21.39 7.97 -18.65
N ASP A 24 -20.50 7.68 -19.61
CA ASP A 24 -20.73 6.60 -20.59
C ASP A 24 -20.18 5.24 -20.14
N LEU A 25 -19.49 5.18 -18.98
CA LEU A 25 -18.93 3.95 -18.40
C LEU A 25 -19.97 2.95 -17.89
N VAL A 26 -21.23 3.34 -17.74
CA VAL A 26 -22.30 2.48 -17.20
C VAL A 26 -22.88 1.52 -18.27
N ALA A 27 -22.62 1.77 -19.55
CA ALA A 27 -23.22 1.02 -20.66
C ALA A 27 -22.37 -0.17 -21.18
N ILE A 28 -21.27 -0.54 -20.50
CA ILE A 28 -20.52 -1.77 -20.83
C ILE A 28 -21.01 -2.88 -19.91
N ARG A 29 -22.32 -3.12 -19.93
CA ARG A 29 -22.92 -4.32 -19.34
C ARG A 29 -23.19 -5.30 -20.48
N THR A 30 -22.60 -6.48 -20.34
CA THR A 30 -22.91 -7.71 -21.08
C THR A 30 -22.42 -7.77 -22.53
N THR A 31 -21.24 -8.36 -22.73
CA THR A 31 -21.12 -9.71 -23.30
C THR A 31 -19.64 -10.05 -23.53
N ARG A 32 -19.22 -11.18 -22.94
CA ARG A 32 -18.17 -12.05 -23.51
C ARG A 32 -16.68 -11.71 -23.33
N TYR A 33 -16.19 -11.27 -22.17
CA TYR A 33 -14.74 -11.45 -21.85
C TYR A 33 -14.49 -11.59 -20.33
N PRO A 34 -14.47 -12.82 -19.77
CA PRO A 34 -14.18 -13.00 -18.34
C PRO A 34 -12.73 -12.69 -17.97
N LEU A 35 -11.80 -12.59 -18.94
CA LEU A 35 -10.38 -12.37 -18.67
C LEU A 35 -9.93 -10.90 -18.78
N ILE A 36 -10.63 -10.06 -19.55
CA ILE A 36 -10.28 -8.64 -19.72
C ILE A 36 -10.81 -7.79 -18.55
N LEU A 37 -11.96 -8.14 -17.98
CA LEU A 37 -12.47 -7.45 -16.78
C LEU A 37 -11.63 -7.77 -15.52
N MET A 38 -11.05 -8.97 -15.45
CA MET A 38 -10.12 -9.37 -14.38
C MET A 38 -8.83 -8.54 -14.42
N LEU A 39 -8.31 -8.26 -15.62
CA LEU A 39 -7.13 -7.40 -15.80
C LEU A 39 -7.37 -5.94 -15.42
N CYS A 40 -8.61 -5.41 -15.50
CA CYS A 40 -8.89 -4.04 -15.09
C CYS A 40 -8.91 -3.88 -13.56
N CYS A 41 -9.42 -4.87 -12.81
CA CYS A 41 -9.45 -4.79 -11.35
C CYS A 41 -8.06 -4.98 -10.74
N ASP A 42 -7.27 -5.93 -11.26
CA ASP A 42 -5.92 -6.18 -10.75
C ASP A 42 -4.96 -5.02 -11.07
N VAL A 43 -5.06 -4.43 -12.27
CA VAL A 43 -4.23 -3.28 -12.66
C VAL A 43 -4.67 -2.00 -11.94
N PHE A 44 -5.97 -1.83 -11.63
CA PHE A 44 -6.47 -0.68 -10.89
C PHE A 44 -6.09 -0.71 -9.41
N MET A 45 -6.16 -1.88 -8.75
CA MET A 45 -5.68 -2.04 -7.37
C MET A 45 -4.14 -1.91 -7.30
N PHE A 46 -3.42 -2.42 -8.31
CA PHE A 46 -1.97 -2.29 -8.39
C PHE A 46 -1.51 -0.85 -8.67
N LEU A 47 -2.28 -0.01 -9.33
CA LEU A 47 -1.95 1.41 -9.54
C LEU A 47 -2.21 2.28 -8.31
N VAL A 48 -3.22 1.95 -7.50
CA VAL A 48 -3.59 2.72 -6.31
C VAL A 48 -2.66 2.40 -5.12
N ASN A 49 -2.13 1.18 -5.00
CA ASN A 49 -1.44 0.72 -3.79
C ASN A 49 0.10 0.77 -3.81
N GLN A 50 0.72 1.40 -4.82
CA GLN A 50 2.18 1.57 -4.90
C GLN A 50 2.69 2.82 -4.17
N GLY A 51 1.80 3.56 -3.51
CA GLY A 51 2.16 4.71 -2.70
C GLY A 51 2.97 4.33 -1.45
N VAL A 52 3.76 5.29 -0.97
CA VAL A 52 4.40 5.22 0.34
C VAL A 52 3.53 5.99 1.32
N PRO A 53 3.23 5.45 2.52
CA PRO A 53 2.47 6.17 3.54
C PRO A 53 3.10 7.53 3.87
N SER A 54 2.28 8.56 3.96
CA SER A 54 2.67 9.89 4.43
C SER A 54 3.05 9.86 5.91
N ASP A 55 3.81 10.86 6.37
CA ASP A 55 4.20 10.93 7.78
C ASP A 55 3.00 11.14 8.71
N GLU A 56 1.94 11.81 8.22
CA GLU A 56 0.67 12.01 8.94
C GLU A 56 -0.07 10.69 9.17
N GLU A 57 -0.14 9.81 8.16
CA GLU A 57 -0.75 8.48 8.32
C GLU A 57 0.04 7.61 9.28
N LEU A 58 1.37 7.69 9.27
CA LEU A 58 2.22 6.98 10.23
C LEU A 58 2.05 7.51 11.66
N GLU A 59 1.85 8.82 11.82
CA GLU A 59 1.52 9.43 13.10
C GLU A 59 0.14 9.00 13.59
N TRP A 60 -0.88 9.03 12.72
CA TRP A 60 -2.21 8.52 13.03
C TRP A 60 -2.15 7.05 13.47
N LEU A 61 -1.46 6.20 12.71
CA LEU A 61 -1.31 4.77 13.01
C LEU A 61 -0.63 4.55 14.38
N SER A 62 0.33 5.41 14.73
CA SER A 62 1.02 5.33 16.03
C SER A 62 0.12 5.58 17.24
N HIS A 63 -1.01 6.26 17.05
CA HIS A 63 -2.00 6.46 18.11
C HIS A 63 -3.02 5.32 18.21
N GLN A 64 -3.10 4.44 17.19
CA GLN A 64 -4.06 3.35 17.14
C GLN A 64 -3.48 1.99 17.56
N LEU A 65 -2.16 1.85 17.47
CA LEU A 65 -1.45 0.61 17.78
C LEU A 65 -1.00 0.54 19.25
N GLU A 66 -1.00 -0.68 19.79
CA GLU A 66 -0.47 -0.95 21.13
C GLU A 66 0.76 -1.88 21.07
N ASP A 67 0.68 -2.92 20.24
CA ASP A 67 1.72 -3.93 20.07
C ASP A 67 2.55 -3.66 18.80
N TRP A 68 3.71 -3.04 19.02
CA TRP A 68 4.52 -2.46 17.96
C TRP A 68 5.75 -3.30 17.59
N GLU A 69 6.23 -4.11 18.52
CA GLU A 69 7.41 -4.95 18.29
C GLU A 69 7.13 -6.05 17.27
N GLU A 70 5.98 -6.72 17.36
CA GLU A 70 5.57 -7.72 16.37
C GLU A 70 5.41 -7.10 14.99
N LEU A 71 4.86 -5.88 14.92
CA LEU A 71 4.78 -5.14 13.67
C LEU A 71 6.17 -4.83 13.13
N GLY A 72 7.09 -4.33 13.95
CA GLY A 72 8.47 -4.06 13.57
C GLY A 72 9.20 -5.30 13.04
N ARG A 73 9.00 -6.47 13.68
CA ARG A 73 9.53 -7.76 13.21
C ARG A 73 8.99 -8.13 11.83
N ARG A 74 7.70 -7.89 11.57
CA ARG A 74 7.07 -8.15 10.26
C ARG A 74 7.53 -7.19 9.17
N LEU A 75 7.85 -5.96 9.55
CA LEU A 75 8.51 -4.97 8.72
C LEU A 75 10.02 -5.21 8.56
N LYS A 76 10.54 -6.35 9.05
CA LYS A 76 11.96 -6.76 8.96
C LYS A 76 12.91 -5.70 9.52
N ILE A 77 12.51 -4.99 10.56
CA ILE A 77 13.39 -4.13 11.34
C ILE A 77 14.28 -5.03 12.21
N GLU A 78 15.55 -4.67 12.34
CA GLU A 78 16.50 -5.45 13.13
C GLU A 78 16.15 -5.39 14.62
N GLU A 79 16.30 -6.51 15.31
CA GLU A 79 15.98 -6.63 16.74
C GLU A 79 16.79 -5.63 17.59
N ALA A 80 18.03 -5.35 17.20
CA ALA A 80 18.88 -4.34 17.83
C ALA A 80 18.28 -2.93 17.70
N THR A 81 17.70 -2.60 16.55
CA THR A 81 17.01 -1.32 16.32
C THR A 81 15.72 -1.23 17.12
N LEU A 82 14.94 -2.33 17.20
CA LEU A 82 13.74 -2.36 18.04
C LEU A 82 14.10 -2.12 19.51
N ARG A 83 15.14 -2.78 20.03
CA ARG A 83 15.63 -2.54 21.40
C ARG A 83 16.07 -1.11 21.63
N ALA A 84 16.83 -0.53 20.70
CA ALA A 84 17.25 0.87 20.80
C ALA A 84 16.04 1.83 20.86
N ILE A 85 15.01 1.61 20.05
CA ILE A 85 13.77 2.40 20.10
C ILE A 85 13.04 2.20 21.42
N ASP A 86 13.02 0.97 21.95
CA ASP A 86 12.37 0.64 23.22
C ASP A 86 13.03 1.36 24.41
N ASP A 87 14.36 1.46 24.39
CA ASP A 87 15.18 2.14 25.40
C ASP A 87 15.10 3.68 25.29
N ASP A 88 15.12 4.22 24.07
CA ASP A 88 15.19 5.66 23.81
C ASP A 88 13.88 6.41 24.10
N TYR A 89 12.74 5.73 23.99
CA TYR A 89 11.42 6.36 24.10
C TYR A 89 10.61 5.72 25.23
N ARG A 90 9.86 6.52 26.00
CA ARG A 90 8.98 5.98 27.06
C ARG A 90 7.55 5.76 26.58
N SER A 91 7.07 6.64 25.70
CA SER A 91 5.70 6.57 25.21
C SER A 91 5.56 5.53 24.09
N LYS A 92 4.53 4.68 24.18
CA LYS A 92 4.22 3.68 23.13
C LYS A 92 3.99 4.34 21.77
N CYS A 93 3.22 5.44 21.70
CA CYS A 93 2.97 6.12 20.43
C CYS A 93 4.26 6.66 19.81
N GLN A 94 5.19 7.17 20.62
CA GLN A 94 6.49 7.63 20.14
C GLN A 94 7.34 6.46 19.61
N LYS A 95 7.35 5.31 20.30
CA LYS A 95 8.02 4.07 19.84
C LYS A 95 7.48 3.63 18.48
N ILE A 96 6.16 3.54 18.36
CA ILE A 96 5.50 3.12 17.11
C ILE A 96 5.83 4.09 15.98
N HIS A 97 5.68 5.39 16.21
CA HIS A 97 5.94 6.40 15.18
C HIS A 97 7.40 6.34 14.72
N LYS A 98 8.35 6.17 15.66
CA LYS A 98 9.78 6.06 15.34
C LYS A 98 10.11 4.78 14.58
N MET A 99 9.52 3.66 14.97
CA MET A 99 9.65 2.37 14.27
C MET A 99 9.12 2.48 12.83
N LEU A 100 7.94 3.05 12.63
CA LEU A 100 7.34 3.22 11.30
C LEU A 100 8.16 4.15 10.41
N ARG A 101 8.66 5.26 10.96
CA ARG A 101 9.55 6.17 10.22
C ARG A 101 10.89 5.53 9.88
N HIS A 102 11.44 4.72 10.78
CA HIS A 102 12.65 3.96 10.52
C HIS A 102 12.43 2.96 9.36
N TRP A 103 11.35 2.19 9.39
CA TRP A 103 10.98 1.28 8.30
C TRP A 103 10.86 2.03 6.97
N LYS A 104 10.10 3.13 6.94
CA LYS A 104 9.94 3.96 5.74
C LYS A 104 11.27 4.49 5.21
N ALA A 105 12.17 4.92 6.10
CA ALA A 105 13.49 5.41 5.70
C ALA A 105 14.41 4.29 5.17
N LYS A 106 14.35 3.11 5.78
CA LYS A 106 15.13 1.92 5.40
C LYS A 106 14.76 1.39 4.02
N ASP A 107 13.46 1.31 3.75
CA ASP A 107 12.91 0.68 2.55
C ASP A 107 12.58 1.71 1.44
N GLY A 108 12.46 2.99 1.77
CA GLY A 108 12.25 4.07 0.81
C GLY A 108 11.01 3.86 -0.05
N SER A 109 11.19 3.73 -1.38
CA SER A 109 10.08 3.49 -2.31
C SER A 109 9.46 2.10 -2.20
N THR A 110 10.12 1.14 -1.54
CA THR A 110 9.54 -0.20 -1.30
C THR A 110 8.73 -0.25 0.00
N ALA A 111 8.73 0.82 0.79
CA ALA A 111 7.89 0.98 1.98
C ALA A 111 6.43 1.29 1.60
N THR A 112 5.80 0.39 0.86
CA THR A 112 4.48 0.60 0.28
C THR A 112 3.36 0.35 1.29
N TYR A 113 2.16 0.90 1.02
CA TYR A 113 0.96 0.56 1.78
C TYR A 113 0.69 -0.94 1.83
N MET A 114 1.00 -1.69 0.76
CA MET A 114 0.81 -3.14 0.73
C MET A 114 1.69 -3.85 1.76
N VAL A 115 2.97 -3.47 1.86
CA VAL A 115 3.89 -4.08 2.85
C VAL A 115 3.40 -3.80 4.27
N LEU A 116 2.96 -2.57 4.54
CA LEU A 116 2.40 -2.20 5.84
C LEU A 116 1.09 -2.92 6.14
N HIS A 117 0.20 -3.01 5.16
CA HIS A 117 -1.06 -3.75 5.24
C HIS A 117 -0.82 -5.21 5.59
N ASP A 118 0.05 -5.90 4.86
CA ASP A 118 0.34 -7.32 5.08
C ASP A 118 0.97 -7.56 6.46
N ALA A 119 1.81 -6.64 6.93
CA ALA A 119 2.37 -6.69 8.27
C ALA A 119 1.31 -6.50 9.36
N LEU A 120 0.34 -5.59 9.17
CA LEU A 120 -0.77 -5.36 10.10
C LEU A 120 -1.75 -6.54 10.15
N CYS A 121 -2.03 -7.16 9.00
CA CYS A 121 -2.90 -8.33 8.88
C CYS A 121 -2.27 -9.62 9.39
N HIS A 122 -0.97 -9.63 9.68
CA HIS A 122 -0.29 -10.82 10.18
C HIS A 122 -0.90 -11.28 11.52
N GLN A 123 -1.08 -12.58 11.71
CA GLN A 123 -1.74 -13.18 12.90
C GLN A 123 -1.18 -12.75 14.27
N PHE A 124 0.09 -12.33 14.35
CA PHE A 124 0.72 -11.85 15.60
C PHE A 124 0.54 -10.34 15.84
N VAL A 125 0.10 -9.60 14.82
CA VAL A 125 -0.26 -8.17 14.94
C VAL A 125 -1.78 -8.05 15.00
N ASN A 126 -2.49 -8.76 14.11
CA ASN A 126 -3.94 -8.92 14.07
C ASN A 126 -4.70 -7.58 14.07
N ARG A 127 -4.23 -6.62 13.27
CA ARG A 127 -4.82 -5.28 13.10
C ARG A 127 -5.32 -5.03 11.68
N THR A 128 -6.06 -6.01 11.15
CA THR A 128 -6.74 -5.90 9.85
C THR A 128 -7.69 -4.71 9.81
N ASP A 129 -8.29 -4.34 10.96
CA ASP A 129 -9.12 -3.15 11.13
C ASP A 129 -8.40 -1.85 10.75
N LEU A 130 -7.11 -1.75 11.05
CA LEU A 130 -6.28 -0.60 10.68
C LEU A 130 -5.77 -0.71 9.25
N ALA A 131 -5.44 -1.92 8.81
CA ALA A 131 -4.95 -2.19 7.46
C ALA A 131 -5.99 -1.79 6.40
N GLU A 132 -7.26 -2.14 6.61
CA GLU A 132 -8.36 -1.77 5.71
C GLU A 132 -8.56 -0.26 5.64
N ARG A 133 -8.41 0.45 6.75
CA ARG A 133 -8.54 1.92 6.81
C ARG A 133 -7.43 2.67 6.09
N LEU A 134 -6.26 2.06 5.92
CA LEU A 134 -5.15 2.66 5.16
C LEU A 134 -5.36 2.54 3.65
N LEU A 135 -6.24 1.65 3.19
CA LEU A 135 -6.53 1.41 1.78
C LEU A 135 -7.92 1.90 1.35
N ALA A 136 -8.69 2.48 2.28
CA ALA A 136 -10.06 2.97 2.07
C ALA A 136 -10.10 4.46 1.69
#